data_AF-A0A107A7W8-F1
#
_entry.id   AF-A0A107A7W8-F1
#
_cell.length_a   1.000
_cell.length_b   1.000
_cell.length_c   1.000
_cell.angle_alpha   90.00
_cell.angle_beta   90.00
_cell.angle_gamma   90.00
#
_symmetry.space_group_name_H-M   'P 1'
#
loop_
_entity.id
_entity.type
_entity.pdbx_description
1 polymer ?
#
loop_
_entity_poly.entity_id
_entity_poly.type
_entity_poly.pdbx_seq_one_letter_code
_entity_poly.pdbx_strand_id
1 'polypeptide(L)'
;MRVAHPFRREPVVGADAALRCLHELADTLDAELDVHLRFDGDAGIAAAWRCGPAERAIDGVTLALTNAAGEIAELRIAVRPLPFVAPWRARFERVTAQPRDVDAHDSVPRDAAAPVQRRLPFPLSDDVAFHGPAFVKPVRGVDAVSHVLGYASAVYGECDYGPALRNGAHFLRAFTSKQLPLEIVSIAHLDAEDRIDEWTAYMQPWDNMVLFRERLRAHLGDYLDASYYGAS
;
A
#
# COMPACT_ATOMS: atom_id res chain seq x y z
N MET A 1 19.83 9.38 3.02
CA MET A 1 18.36 9.47 3.11
C MET A 1 17.75 9.37 1.72
N ARG A 2 16.78 8.46 1.55
CA ARG A 2 15.98 8.23 0.34
C ARG A 2 14.50 8.29 0.72
N VAL A 3 13.63 8.85 -0.12
CA VAL A 3 12.17 8.87 0.06
C VAL A 3 11.52 8.24 -1.16
N ALA A 4 10.84 7.11 -0.96
CA ALA A 4 9.95 6.51 -1.95
C ALA A 4 8.50 6.84 -1.55
N HIS A 5 7.72 7.39 -2.48
CA HIS A 5 6.33 7.76 -2.25
C HIS A 5 5.48 7.51 -3.50
N PRO A 6 4.14 7.48 -3.39
CA PRO A 6 3.29 6.99 -4.46
C PRO A 6 3.31 7.83 -5.74
N PHE A 7 3.72 9.09 -5.71
CA PHE A 7 3.55 10.02 -6.84
C PHE A 7 4.81 10.22 -7.68
N ARG A 8 5.90 9.54 -7.34
CA ARG A 8 7.13 9.51 -8.15
C ARG A 8 7.55 8.07 -8.35
N ARG A 9 7.99 7.75 -9.56
CA ARG A 9 8.58 6.45 -9.88
C ARG A 9 9.96 6.31 -9.23
N GLU A 10 10.80 7.30 -9.47
CA GLU A 10 12.13 7.34 -8.89
C GLU A 10 12.10 7.93 -7.48
N PRO A 11 12.78 7.29 -6.52
CA PRO A 11 12.93 7.82 -5.17
C PRO A 11 13.65 9.16 -5.15
N VAL A 12 13.24 10.03 -4.23
CA VAL A 12 13.96 11.27 -3.93
C VAL A 12 15.17 10.95 -3.07
N VAL A 13 16.36 11.39 -3.49
CA VAL A 13 17.63 11.09 -2.82
C VAL A 13 18.28 12.36 -2.30
N GLY A 14 18.81 12.29 -1.08
CA GLY A 14 19.49 13.40 -0.40
C GLY A 14 18.59 14.07 0.65
N ALA A 15 19.18 14.51 1.76
CA ALA A 15 18.43 15.00 2.92
C ALA A 15 17.58 16.24 2.60
N ASP A 16 18.15 17.26 1.94
CA ASP A 16 17.41 18.48 1.60
C ASP A 16 16.28 18.23 0.59
N ALA A 17 16.54 17.39 -0.41
CA ALA A 17 15.54 17.02 -1.40
C ALA A 17 14.41 16.20 -0.76
N ALA A 18 14.75 15.30 0.16
CA ALA A 18 13.80 14.54 0.93
C ALA A 18 12.91 15.44 1.79
N LEU A 19 13.50 16.40 2.52
CA LEU A 19 12.73 17.34 3.35
C LEU A 19 11.77 18.20 2.50
N ARG A 20 12.23 18.72 1.36
CA ARG A 20 11.36 19.44 0.42
C ARG A 20 10.22 18.57 -0.09
N CYS A 21 10.51 17.33 -0.48
CA CYS A 21 9.50 16.37 -0.93
C CYS A 21 8.45 16.08 0.15
N LEU A 22 8.86 15.92 1.40
CA LEU A 22 7.94 15.71 2.52
C LEU A 22 7.04 16.94 2.76
N HIS A 23 7.57 18.15 2.65
CA HIS A 23 6.74 19.38 2.69
C HIS A 23 5.78 19.45 1.50
N GLU A 24 6.22 19.17 0.27
CA GLU A 24 5.34 19.11 -0.92
C GLU A 24 4.18 18.11 -0.74
N LEU A 25 4.46 16.94 -0.16
CA LEU A 25 3.44 15.94 0.14
C LEU A 25 2.47 16.42 1.24
N ALA A 26 2.99 17.02 2.31
CA ALA A 26 2.18 17.53 3.41
C ALA A 26 1.28 18.70 2.97
N ASP A 27 1.83 19.66 2.22
CA ASP A 27 1.11 20.85 1.73
C ASP A 27 0.01 20.49 0.71
N THR A 28 0.11 19.32 0.09
CA THR A 28 -0.89 18.83 -0.88
C THR A 28 -1.95 17.94 -0.24
N LEU A 29 -1.81 17.53 1.02
CA LEU A 29 -2.89 16.90 1.77
C LEU A 29 -3.89 17.98 2.21
N ASP A 30 -5.17 17.79 1.87
CA ASP A 30 -6.23 18.78 2.14
C ASP A 30 -6.91 18.65 3.50
N ALA A 31 -6.33 17.85 4.38
CA ALA A 31 -6.96 17.52 5.64
C ALA A 31 -5.90 17.17 6.69
N GLU A 32 -6.32 17.26 7.95
CA GLU A 32 -5.51 16.83 9.07
C GLU A 32 -5.22 15.32 8.99
N LEU A 33 -4.02 14.95 9.41
CA LEU A 33 -3.54 13.57 9.42
C LEU A 33 -3.67 13.01 10.83
N ASP A 34 -4.45 11.95 10.97
CA ASP A 34 -4.65 11.20 12.21
C ASP A 34 -3.74 9.96 12.24
N VAL A 35 -2.76 9.94 13.15
CA VAL A 35 -1.89 8.78 13.36
C VAL A 35 -2.53 7.85 14.39
N HIS A 36 -3.07 6.73 13.92
CA HIS A 36 -3.80 5.77 14.76
C HIS A 36 -2.97 4.55 15.18
N LEU A 37 -1.82 4.31 14.54
CA LEU A 37 -0.93 3.19 14.91
C LEU A 37 0.53 3.56 14.69
N ARG A 38 1.39 3.17 15.64
CA ARG A 38 2.86 3.33 15.56
C ARG A 38 3.55 1.99 15.78
N PHE A 39 4.67 1.79 15.12
CA PHE A 39 5.53 0.63 15.28
C PHE A 39 6.94 1.11 15.59
N ASP A 40 7.61 0.37 16.47
CA ASP A 40 9.00 0.58 16.83
C ASP A 40 9.70 -0.78 16.78
N GLY A 41 10.92 -0.80 16.26
CA GLY A 41 11.72 -2.00 16.13
C GLY A 41 13.13 -1.69 15.65
N ASP A 42 14.02 -2.66 15.77
CA ASP A 42 15.45 -2.46 15.53
C ASP A 42 15.77 -2.01 14.10
N ALA A 43 14.97 -2.44 13.12
CA ALA A 43 15.15 -2.11 11.71
C ALA A 43 14.54 -0.76 11.31
N GLY A 44 13.78 -0.12 12.19
CA GLY A 44 13.09 1.13 11.91
C GLY A 44 11.76 1.31 12.62
N ILE A 45 11.12 2.44 12.35
CA ILE A 45 9.82 2.83 12.91
C ILE A 45 8.78 2.96 11.80
N ALA A 46 7.51 2.80 12.12
CA ALA A 46 6.44 3.09 11.18
C ALA A 46 5.25 3.79 11.85
N ALA A 47 4.50 4.55 11.08
CA ALA A 47 3.23 5.14 11.50
C ALA A 47 2.16 4.87 10.45
N ALA A 48 1.05 4.24 10.85
CA ALA A 48 -0.16 4.17 10.04
C ALA A 48 -1.04 5.38 10.37
N TRP A 49 -1.60 5.97 9.33
CA TRP A 49 -2.29 7.23 9.41
C TRP A 49 -3.51 7.28 8.49
N ARG A 50 -4.44 8.18 8.82
CA ARG A 50 -5.65 8.48 8.06
C ARG A 50 -5.72 9.97 7.74
N CYS A 51 -6.30 10.31 6.61
CA CYS A 51 -6.50 11.69 6.21
C CYS A 51 -7.81 11.85 5.43
N GLY A 52 -8.53 12.95 5.68
CA GLY A 52 -9.80 13.26 5.00
C GLY A 52 -11.04 12.73 5.72
N PRO A 53 -12.24 12.96 5.15
CA PRO A 53 -13.51 12.56 5.76
C PRO A 53 -13.67 11.04 5.77
N ALA A 54 -14.32 10.49 6.80
CA ALA A 54 -14.47 9.03 7.00
C ALA A 54 -14.91 8.25 5.76
N GLU A 55 -15.87 8.77 4.99
CA GLU A 55 -16.42 8.10 3.79
C GLU A 55 -15.48 8.09 2.58
N ARG A 56 -14.42 8.92 2.60
CA ARG A 56 -13.42 9.03 1.53
C ARG A 56 -12.01 9.15 2.10
N ALA A 57 -11.77 8.52 3.24
CA ALA A 57 -10.50 8.63 3.93
C ALA A 57 -9.40 7.94 3.12
N ILE A 58 -8.26 8.62 3.02
CA ILE A 58 -7.00 8.02 2.59
C ILE A 58 -6.39 7.37 3.84
N ASP A 59 -6.09 6.09 3.76
CA ASP A 59 -5.23 5.42 4.73
C ASP A 59 -3.81 5.32 4.15
N GLY A 60 -2.81 5.63 4.95
CA GLY A 60 -1.42 5.49 4.56
C GLY A 60 -0.56 4.91 5.66
N VAL A 61 0.64 4.50 5.28
CA VAL A 61 1.69 4.10 6.19
C VAL A 61 3.00 4.73 5.75
N THR A 62 3.68 5.34 6.71
CA THR A 62 5.04 5.85 6.55
C THR A 62 5.98 4.94 7.33
N LEU A 63 6.89 4.26 6.63
CA LEU A 63 7.93 3.40 7.19
C LEU A 63 9.28 4.11 7.08
N ALA A 64 9.96 4.29 8.21
CA ALA A 64 11.31 4.84 8.28
C ALA A 64 12.30 3.74 8.66
N LEU A 65 13.15 3.35 7.72
CA LEU A 65 14.19 2.35 7.93
C LEU A 65 15.49 3.02 8.33
N THR A 66 16.15 2.44 9.32
CA THR A 66 17.40 2.97 9.88
C THR A 66 18.63 2.26 9.28
N ASN A 67 19.75 2.97 9.21
CA ASN A 67 21.06 2.37 8.94
C ASN A 67 21.67 1.79 10.23
N ALA A 68 22.86 1.18 10.13
CA ALA A 68 23.60 0.64 11.27
C ALA A 68 23.99 1.70 12.32
N ALA A 69 24.00 2.99 11.98
CA ALA A 69 24.22 4.10 12.91
C ALA A 69 22.94 4.58 13.60
N GLY A 70 21.79 3.96 13.32
CA GLY A 70 20.48 4.35 13.86
C GLY A 70 19.85 5.55 13.18
N GLU A 71 20.43 6.06 12.08
CA GLU A 71 19.89 7.20 11.35
C GLU A 71 18.87 6.76 10.31
N ILE A 72 17.86 7.59 10.03
CA ILE A 72 16.88 7.31 8.97
C ILE A 72 17.59 7.30 7.61
N ALA A 73 17.71 6.11 7.03
CA ALA A 73 18.31 5.90 5.73
C ALA A 73 17.27 5.98 4.61
N GLU A 74 16.05 5.50 4.87
CA GLU A 74 14.97 5.40 3.90
C GLU A 74 13.62 5.71 4.54
N LEU A 75 12.79 6.47 3.83
CA LEU A 75 11.35 6.62 4.08
C LEU A 75 10.58 5.98 2.93
N ARG A 76 9.59 5.15 3.26
CA ARG A 76 8.61 4.63 2.31
C ARG A 76 7.23 5.07 2.72
N ILE A 77 6.51 5.68 1.79
CA ILE A 77 5.12 6.08 1.97
C ILE A 77 4.27 5.24 1.03
N ALA A 78 3.39 4.43 1.59
CA ALA A 78 2.46 3.58 0.86
C ALA A 78 1.03 3.93 1.28
N VAL A 79 0.08 3.87 0.34
CA VAL A 79 -1.27 4.44 0.55
C VAL A 79 -2.38 3.56 -0.02
N ARG A 80 -3.61 3.82 0.44
CA ARG A 80 -4.87 3.28 -0.08
C ARG A 80 -6.06 4.19 0.29
N PRO A 81 -7.26 3.96 -0.28
CA PRO A 81 -7.48 3.25 -1.54
C PRO A 81 -7.22 4.16 -2.74
N LEU A 82 -6.84 3.57 -3.87
CA LEU A 82 -6.42 4.28 -5.08
C LEU A 82 -7.42 5.35 -5.55
N PRO A 83 -8.75 5.11 -5.59
CA PRO A 83 -9.72 6.12 -6.00
C PRO A 83 -9.71 7.38 -5.12
N PHE A 84 -9.43 7.24 -3.82
CA PHE A 84 -9.41 8.37 -2.88
C PHE A 84 -8.06 9.09 -2.85
N VAL A 85 -7.00 8.42 -3.27
CA VAL A 85 -5.65 9.00 -3.42
C VAL A 85 -5.53 9.83 -4.71
N ALA A 86 -6.34 9.55 -5.75
CA ALA A 86 -6.27 10.23 -7.05
C ALA A 86 -6.33 11.78 -6.99
N PRO A 87 -7.27 12.38 -6.22
CA PRO A 87 -7.33 13.84 -6.09
C PRO A 87 -6.09 14.44 -5.43
N TRP A 88 -5.48 13.72 -4.47
CA TRP A 88 -4.24 14.14 -3.83
C TRP A 88 -3.08 14.11 -4.83
N ARG A 89 -2.92 13.05 -5.62
CA ARG A 89 -1.94 13.00 -6.73
C ARG A 89 -2.10 14.18 -7.68
N ALA A 90 -3.32 14.45 -8.15
CA ALA A 90 -3.59 15.54 -9.09
C ALA A 90 -3.25 16.92 -8.51
N ARG A 91 -3.35 17.11 -7.19
CA ARG A 91 -2.88 18.32 -6.51
C ARG A 91 -1.37 18.37 -6.44
N PHE A 92 -0.72 17.27 -6.08
CA PHE A 92 0.73 17.16 -6.04
C PHE A 92 1.37 17.48 -7.40
N GLU A 93 0.82 16.94 -8.49
CA GLU A 93 1.28 17.22 -9.86
C GLU A 93 1.17 18.71 -10.22
N ARG A 94 0.06 19.37 -9.83
CA ARG A 94 -0.12 20.82 -10.06
C ARG A 94 0.88 21.68 -9.32
N VAL A 95 1.22 21.33 -8.08
CA VAL A 95 2.15 22.12 -7.24
C VAL A 95 3.61 21.90 -7.66
N THR A 96 3.97 20.68 -8.03
CA THR A 96 5.36 20.31 -8.33
C THR A 96 5.74 20.50 -9.80
N ALA A 97 4.78 20.83 -10.67
CA ALA A 97 4.96 20.96 -12.12
C ALA A 97 5.68 19.76 -12.77
N GLN A 98 5.55 18.57 -12.16
CA GLN A 98 6.17 17.36 -12.68
C GLN A 98 5.36 16.85 -13.88
N PRO A 99 6.00 16.65 -15.04
CA PRO A 99 5.33 15.99 -16.16
C PRO A 99 4.93 14.57 -15.74
N ARG A 100 3.80 14.09 -16.25
CA ARG A 100 3.43 12.68 -16.12
C ARG A 100 4.56 11.84 -16.68
N ASP A 101 5.07 10.92 -15.87
CA ASP A 101 6.00 9.91 -16.36
C ASP A 101 5.25 9.09 -17.41
N VAL A 102 5.77 9.06 -18.64
CA VAL A 102 5.05 8.48 -19.79
C VAL A 102 5.05 6.95 -19.64
N ASP A 103 3.84 6.39 -19.51
CA ASP A 103 3.43 5.01 -19.73
C ASP A 103 4.41 3.90 -19.30
N ALA A 104 4.45 3.62 -17.99
CA ALA A 104 4.84 2.28 -17.49
C ALA A 104 3.94 1.15 -18.03
N HIS A 105 2.80 1.49 -18.63
CA HIS A 105 1.80 0.56 -19.15
C HIS A 105 2.33 -0.33 -20.28
N ASP A 106 3.27 0.16 -21.11
CA ASP A 106 3.62 -0.50 -22.37
C ASP A 106 4.65 -1.65 -22.25
N SER A 107 5.32 -1.81 -21.11
CA SER A 107 6.42 -2.77 -20.97
C SER A 107 6.16 -3.95 -20.02
N VAL A 108 5.10 -3.92 -19.22
CA VAL A 108 4.77 -5.02 -18.30
C VAL A 108 3.87 -6.00 -19.02
N PRO A 109 4.30 -7.25 -19.28
CA PRO A 109 3.48 -8.25 -19.97
C PRO A 109 2.11 -8.41 -19.29
N ARG A 110 1.07 -8.64 -20.11
CA ARG A 110 -0.28 -8.91 -19.62
C ARG A 110 -0.24 -10.16 -18.74
N ASP A 111 -0.81 -10.05 -17.55
CA ASP A 111 -0.88 -11.16 -16.62
C ASP A 111 -1.90 -12.20 -17.09
N ALA A 112 -1.52 -13.47 -17.02
CA ALA A 112 -2.35 -14.64 -17.30
C ALA A 112 -2.43 -15.57 -16.08
N ALA A 113 -2.00 -15.11 -14.90
CA ALA A 113 -1.80 -15.94 -13.74
C ALA A 113 -3.11 -16.44 -13.12
N ALA A 114 -3.11 -17.72 -12.80
CA ALA A 114 -4.12 -18.36 -11.96
C ALA A 114 -3.95 -17.89 -10.50
N PRO A 115 -5.02 -17.94 -9.67
CA PRO A 115 -4.90 -17.58 -8.26
C PRO A 115 -3.91 -18.50 -7.58
N VAL A 116 -3.01 -17.93 -6.77
CA VAL A 116 -1.97 -18.68 -6.05
C VAL A 116 -2.35 -18.79 -4.59
N GLN A 117 -2.26 -19.99 -4.01
CA GLN A 117 -2.42 -20.14 -2.57
C GLN A 117 -1.25 -19.47 -1.85
N ARG A 118 -1.52 -18.36 -1.14
CA ARG A 118 -0.51 -17.63 -0.40
C ARG A 118 -0.19 -18.34 0.91
N ARG A 119 1.10 -18.54 1.21
CA ARG A 119 1.54 -18.85 2.57
C ARG A 119 1.49 -17.59 3.41
N LEU A 120 0.51 -17.52 4.30
CA LEU A 120 0.36 -16.43 5.24
C LEU A 120 1.22 -16.69 6.48
N PRO A 121 1.76 -15.64 7.12
CA PRO A 121 2.51 -15.81 8.37
C PRO A 121 1.60 -16.27 9.53
N PHE A 122 0.30 -15.99 9.43
CA PHE A 122 -0.73 -16.37 10.38
C PHE A 122 -1.98 -16.85 9.61
N PRO A 123 -2.77 -17.78 10.16
CA PRO A 123 -4.05 -18.19 9.57
C PRO A 123 -5.04 -17.01 9.53
N LEU A 124 -6.06 -17.06 8.67
CA LEU A 124 -7.16 -16.08 8.66
C LEU A 124 -8.23 -16.49 9.68
N SER A 125 -8.89 -15.50 10.31
CA SER A 125 -10.15 -15.73 11.03
C SER A 125 -11.30 -15.96 10.02
N ASP A 126 -12.42 -16.51 10.49
CA ASP A 126 -13.58 -16.77 9.63
C ASP A 126 -14.23 -15.46 9.14
N ASP A 127 -14.20 -14.41 9.96
CA ASP A 127 -14.82 -13.10 9.76
C ASP A 127 -13.84 -12.01 9.26
N VAL A 128 -12.66 -12.43 8.80
CA VAL A 128 -11.56 -11.53 8.41
C VAL A 128 -12.00 -10.42 7.46
N ALA A 129 -11.47 -9.21 7.68
CA ALA A 129 -11.64 -8.07 6.79
C ALA A 129 -10.33 -7.70 6.08
N PHE A 130 -10.37 -7.64 4.74
CA PHE A 130 -9.25 -7.18 3.92
C PHE A 130 -9.50 -5.80 3.34
N HIS A 131 -8.60 -4.87 3.65
CA HIS A 131 -8.56 -3.50 3.18
C HIS A 131 -7.42 -3.33 2.16
N GLY A 132 -7.76 -3.49 0.87
CA GLY A 132 -6.79 -3.40 -0.22
C GLY A 132 -6.66 -1.98 -0.82
N PRO A 133 -5.59 -1.73 -1.60
CA PRO A 133 -5.42 -0.49 -2.35
C PRO A 133 -6.40 -0.37 -3.54
N ALA A 134 -6.89 -1.49 -4.06
CA ALA A 134 -7.85 -1.53 -5.16
C ALA A 134 -9.30 -1.21 -4.72
N PHE A 135 -9.60 -1.30 -3.42
CA PHE A 135 -10.97 -1.33 -2.91
C PHE A 135 -11.30 -0.17 -1.96
N VAL A 136 -12.44 0.48 -2.18
CA VAL A 136 -12.94 1.57 -1.32
C VAL A 136 -13.70 1.07 -0.09
N LYS A 137 -14.08 -0.21 -0.06
CA LYS A 137 -14.68 -0.90 1.09
C LYS A 137 -14.00 -2.26 1.32
N PRO A 138 -14.01 -2.80 2.54
CA PRO A 138 -13.34 -4.06 2.83
C PRO A 138 -14.01 -5.26 2.17
N VAL A 139 -13.20 -6.23 1.75
CA VAL A 139 -13.64 -7.60 1.42
C VAL A 139 -13.72 -8.36 2.74
N ARG A 140 -14.80 -9.12 2.98
CA ARG A 140 -15.06 -9.76 4.27
C ARG A 140 -15.30 -11.26 4.11
N GLY A 141 -14.86 -12.02 5.11
CA GLY A 141 -15.01 -13.47 5.20
C GLY A 141 -13.83 -14.22 4.58
N VAL A 142 -13.43 -15.31 5.23
CA VAL A 142 -12.24 -16.10 4.88
C VAL A 142 -12.18 -16.51 3.41
N ASP A 143 -13.29 -16.95 2.83
CA ASP A 143 -13.34 -17.41 1.43
C ASP A 143 -13.10 -16.25 0.45
N ALA A 144 -13.80 -15.14 0.65
CA ALA A 144 -13.69 -13.97 -0.22
C ALA A 144 -12.32 -13.30 -0.10
N VAL A 145 -11.80 -13.19 1.12
CA VAL A 145 -10.45 -12.67 1.37
C VAL A 145 -9.40 -13.60 0.76
N SER A 146 -9.52 -14.91 0.93
CA SER A 146 -8.58 -15.88 0.33
C SER A 146 -8.60 -15.82 -1.20
N HIS A 147 -9.80 -15.72 -1.80
CA HIS A 147 -9.97 -15.61 -3.25
C HIS A 147 -9.30 -14.34 -3.81
N VAL A 148 -9.56 -13.20 -3.18
CA VAL A 148 -8.98 -11.90 -3.57
C VAL A 148 -7.47 -11.88 -3.37
N LEU A 149 -6.98 -12.39 -2.23
CA LEU A 149 -5.54 -12.47 -1.96
C LEU A 149 -4.83 -13.40 -2.94
N GLY A 150 -5.48 -14.49 -3.36
CA GLY A 150 -4.92 -15.42 -4.34
C GLY A 150 -4.66 -14.77 -5.70
N TYR A 151 -5.61 -13.97 -6.21
CA TYR A 151 -5.40 -13.19 -7.43
C TYR A 151 -4.47 -12.00 -7.22
N ALA A 152 -4.54 -11.31 -6.07
CA ALA A 152 -3.60 -10.22 -5.77
C ALA A 152 -2.15 -10.73 -5.83
N SER A 153 -1.87 -11.88 -5.21
CA SER A 153 -0.57 -12.54 -5.25
C SER A 153 -0.16 -13.01 -6.64
N ALA A 154 -1.12 -13.42 -7.47
CA ALA A 154 -0.85 -13.76 -8.85
C ALA A 154 -0.38 -12.52 -9.66
N VAL A 155 -1.03 -11.37 -9.44
CA VAL A 155 -0.73 -10.12 -10.16
C VAL A 155 0.61 -9.50 -9.80
N TYR A 156 0.95 -9.45 -8.51
CA TYR A 156 2.26 -8.93 -8.11
C TYR A 156 3.34 -10.02 -8.08
N GLY A 157 3.00 -11.31 -8.15
CA GLY A 157 3.98 -12.40 -8.22
C GLY A 157 4.88 -12.56 -7.00
N GLU A 158 6.10 -13.04 -7.24
CA GLU A 158 7.10 -13.22 -6.18
C GLU A 158 7.49 -11.89 -5.52
N CYS A 159 7.85 -11.94 -4.24
CA CYS A 159 8.30 -10.76 -3.49
C CYS A 159 9.61 -11.00 -2.76
N ASP A 160 10.42 -9.94 -2.68
CA ASP A 160 11.50 -9.82 -1.73
C ASP A 160 10.96 -9.20 -0.45
N TYR A 161 11.08 -9.94 0.65
CA TYR A 161 10.54 -9.51 1.94
C TYR A 161 11.56 -8.64 2.68
N GLY A 162 11.12 -7.45 3.07
CA GLY A 162 11.84 -6.54 3.93
C GLY A 162 11.58 -6.81 5.42
N PRO A 163 11.89 -5.83 6.28
CA PRO A 163 11.73 -5.97 7.71
C PRO A 163 10.26 -6.15 8.11
N ALA A 164 10.08 -6.80 9.25
CA ALA A 164 8.81 -6.91 9.94
C ALA A 164 8.88 -6.14 11.26
N LEU A 165 7.80 -5.44 11.59
CA LEU A 165 7.65 -4.71 12.84
C LEU A 165 6.41 -5.23 13.58
N ARG A 166 6.39 -5.12 14.91
CA ARG A 166 5.26 -5.56 15.72
C ARG A 166 4.86 -4.49 16.72
N ASN A 167 3.56 -4.31 16.93
CA ASN A 167 2.99 -3.53 18.04
C ASN A 167 1.79 -4.30 18.61
N GLY A 168 2.02 -5.03 19.70
CA GLY A 168 1.01 -5.90 20.30
C GLY A 168 0.48 -6.94 19.31
N ALA A 169 -0.83 -6.88 19.06
CA ALA A 169 -1.55 -7.71 18.08
C ALA A 169 -1.32 -7.28 16.62
N HIS A 170 -0.72 -6.13 16.36
CA HIS A 170 -0.46 -5.66 15.00
C HIS A 170 0.90 -6.12 14.49
N PHE A 171 0.90 -6.71 13.30
CA PHE A 171 2.09 -7.16 12.58
C PHE A 171 2.21 -6.42 11.25
N LEU A 172 3.29 -5.65 11.10
CA LEU A 172 3.62 -4.93 9.87
C LEU A 172 4.70 -5.68 9.10
N ARG A 173 4.55 -5.78 7.78
CA ARG A 173 5.59 -6.30 6.89
C ARG A 173 5.70 -5.49 5.61
N ALA A 174 6.91 -5.08 5.27
CA ALA A 174 7.23 -4.47 3.98
C ALA A 174 7.79 -5.51 3.02
N PHE A 175 7.45 -5.41 1.74
CA PHE A 175 7.98 -6.28 0.69
C PHE A 175 7.87 -5.62 -0.69
N THR A 176 8.74 -6.03 -1.60
CA THR A 176 8.79 -5.51 -2.98
C THR A 176 8.49 -6.64 -3.94
N SER A 177 7.58 -6.41 -4.88
CA SER A 177 7.26 -7.37 -5.93
C SER A 177 8.34 -7.41 -7.03
N LYS A 178 8.62 -8.61 -7.54
CA LYS A 178 9.56 -8.85 -8.64
C LYS A 178 8.95 -8.74 -10.03
N GLN A 179 7.64 -8.99 -10.17
CA GLN A 179 6.96 -9.00 -11.48
C GLN A 179 6.36 -7.64 -11.84
N LEU A 180 5.75 -6.99 -10.87
CA LEU A 180 5.16 -5.66 -11.01
C LEU A 180 5.78 -4.82 -9.90
N PRO A 181 6.73 -3.89 -10.18
CA PRO A 181 7.61 -3.29 -9.17
C PRO A 181 6.86 -2.37 -8.19
N LEU A 182 6.08 -3.02 -7.32
CA LEU A 182 5.29 -2.46 -6.25
C LEU A 182 6.11 -2.62 -4.98
N GLU A 183 6.21 -1.54 -4.22
CA GLU A 183 6.53 -1.64 -2.81
C GLU A 183 5.22 -1.71 -2.05
N ILE A 184 5.09 -2.74 -1.23
CA ILE A 184 3.88 -3.10 -0.52
C ILE A 184 4.21 -3.08 0.97
N VAL A 185 3.35 -2.44 1.74
CA VAL A 185 3.37 -2.55 3.19
C VAL A 185 2.03 -3.15 3.61
N SER A 186 2.06 -4.21 4.42
CA SER A 186 0.85 -4.79 4.99
C SER A 186 0.86 -4.71 6.49
N ILE A 187 -0.29 -4.41 7.09
CA ILE A 187 -0.54 -4.50 8.52
C ILE A 187 -1.63 -5.53 8.74
N ALA A 188 -1.36 -6.55 9.54
CA ALA A 188 -2.35 -7.50 10.04
C ALA A 188 -2.63 -7.21 11.52
N HIS A 189 -3.90 -7.17 11.92
CA HIS A 189 -4.31 -7.33 13.30
C HIS A 189 -4.51 -8.83 13.56
N LEU A 190 -4.19 -9.28 14.78
CA LEU A 190 -4.34 -10.66 15.20
C LEU A 190 -5.38 -10.74 16.32
N ASP A 191 -6.30 -11.69 16.18
CA ASP A 191 -7.26 -12.03 17.22
C ASP A 191 -6.59 -12.75 18.41
N ALA A 192 -7.39 -13.13 19.41
CA ALA A 192 -6.90 -13.82 20.60
C ALA A 192 -6.33 -15.23 20.31
N GLU A 193 -6.61 -15.80 19.14
CA GLU A 193 -6.12 -17.09 18.67
C GLU A 193 -4.95 -16.95 17.67
N ASP A 194 -4.31 -15.77 17.60
CA ASP A 194 -3.23 -15.45 16.66
C ASP A 194 -3.63 -15.66 15.18
N ARG A 195 -4.90 -15.43 14.85
CA ARG A 195 -5.41 -15.43 13.46
C ARG A 195 -5.64 -14.00 13.00
N ILE A 196 -5.51 -13.77 11.70
CA ILE A 196 -5.73 -12.46 11.08
C ILE A 196 -7.22 -12.19 10.96
N ASP A 197 -7.73 -11.25 11.75
CA ASP A 197 -9.11 -10.75 11.69
C ASP A 197 -9.23 -9.43 10.90
N GLU A 198 -8.15 -8.65 10.80
CA GLU A 198 -8.04 -7.50 9.91
C GLU A 198 -6.71 -7.50 9.16
N TRP A 199 -6.74 -7.29 7.85
CA TRP A 199 -5.56 -7.12 7.02
C TRP A 199 -5.70 -5.88 6.16
N THR A 200 -4.81 -4.91 6.35
CA THR A 200 -4.69 -3.74 5.48
C THR A 200 -3.42 -3.80 4.62
N ALA A 201 -3.55 -3.58 3.31
CA ALA A 201 -2.43 -3.49 2.38
C ALA A 201 -2.35 -2.09 1.75
N TYR A 202 -1.15 -1.55 1.73
CA TYR A 202 -0.78 -0.25 1.19
C TYR A 202 0.22 -0.46 0.07
N MET A 203 0.19 0.38 -0.97
CA MET A 203 1.09 0.23 -2.11
C MET A 203 1.69 1.56 -2.59
N GLN A 204 2.78 1.43 -3.33
CA GLN A 204 3.38 2.43 -4.23
C GLN A 204 4.19 1.70 -5.33
N PRO A 205 4.62 2.36 -6.43
CA PRO A 205 4.25 3.68 -6.92
C PRO A 205 2.91 3.67 -7.67
N TRP A 206 2.31 4.85 -7.85
CA TRP A 206 0.94 5.03 -8.38
C TRP A 206 0.68 4.26 -9.67
N ASP A 207 1.54 4.38 -10.67
CA ASP A 207 1.26 3.79 -11.99
C ASP A 207 1.18 2.26 -11.92
N ASN A 208 2.01 1.65 -11.07
CA ASN A 208 1.95 0.21 -10.80
C ASN A 208 0.73 -0.15 -9.96
N MET A 209 0.26 0.72 -9.06
CA MET A 209 -0.99 0.50 -8.32
C MET A 209 -2.21 0.53 -9.24
N VAL A 210 -2.22 1.41 -10.26
CA VAL A 210 -3.27 1.46 -11.29
C VAL A 210 -3.29 0.14 -12.05
N LEU A 211 -2.13 -0.27 -12.57
CA LEU A 211 -1.99 -1.52 -13.32
C LEU A 211 -2.37 -2.75 -12.48
N PHE A 212 -1.96 -2.77 -11.21
CA PHE A 212 -2.37 -3.80 -10.25
C PHE A 212 -3.89 -3.86 -10.10
N ARG A 213 -4.55 -2.71 -9.89
CA ARG A 213 -6.01 -2.64 -9.73
C ARG A 213 -6.72 -3.13 -10.99
N GLU A 214 -6.26 -2.73 -12.17
CA GLU A 214 -6.86 -3.14 -13.46
C GLU A 214 -6.75 -4.65 -13.68
N ARG A 215 -5.56 -5.22 -13.46
CA ARG A 215 -5.34 -6.67 -13.57
C ARG A 215 -6.15 -7.44 -12.55
N LEU A 216 -6.12 -7.03 -11.28
CA LEU A 216 -6.89 -7.66 -10.22
C LEU A 216 -8.40 -7.63 -10.52
N ARG A 217 -8.92 -6.49 -10.99
CA ARG A 217 -10.33 -6.38 -11.41
C ARG A 217 -10.65 -7.29 -12.59
N ALA A 218 -9.77 -7.39 -13.59
CA ALA A 218 -9.96 -8.28 -14.72
C ALA A 218 -10.01 -9.76 -14.31
N HIS A 219 -9.19 -10.15 -13.32
CA HIS A 219 -9.20 -11.52 -12.78
C HIS A 219 -10.42 -11.83 -11.91
N LEU A 220 -10.86 -10.87 -11.10
CA LEU A 220 -12.03 -11.05 -10.22
C LEU A 220 -13.35 -11.03 -10.99
N GLY A 221 -13.40 -10.40 -12.17
CA GLY A 221 -14.61 -10.30 -12.98
C GLY A 221 -15.77 -9.72 -12.17
N ASP A 222 -16.89 -10.44 -12.13
CA ASP A 222 -18.11 -10.05 -11.39
C ASP A 222 -18.14 -10.58 -9.94
N TYR A 223 -17.05 -11.18 -9.45
CA TYR A 223 -16.98 -11.69 -8.07
C TYR A 223 -17.19 -10.57 -7.03
N LEU A 224 -16.63 -9.38 -7.30
CA LEU A 224 -16.89 -8.17 -6.54
C LEU A 224 -17.64 -7.18 -7.43
N ASP A 225 -18.75 -6.65 -6.91
CA ASP A 225 -19.52 -5.64 -7.62
C ASP A 225 -18.74 -4.31 -7.78
N ALA A 226 -19.24 -3.43 -8.68
CA ALA A 226 -18.59 -2.16 -8.99
C ALA A 226 -18.39 -1.23 -7.78
N SER A 227 -19.22 -1.35 -6.73
CA SER A 227 -19.11 -0.50 -5.54
C SER A 227 -17.86 -0.78 -4.71
N TYR A 228 -17.20 -1.93 -4.88
CA TYR A 228 -15.88 -2.19 -4.29
C TYR A 228 -14.80 -1.28 -4.86
N TYR A 229 -14.92 -0.86 -6.11
CA TYR A 229 -13.85 -0.17 -6.83
C TYR A 229 -13.97 1.36 -6.79
N GLY A 230 -15.05 1.89 -6.21
CA GLY A 230 -15.39 3.32 -6.24
C GLY A 230 -15.94 3.78 -7.60
N ALA A 231 -16.48 5.00 -7.64
CA ALA A 231 -16.88 5.63 -8.90
C ALA A 231 -15.64 5.93 -9.75
N SER A 232 -15.70 5.58 -11.04
CA SER A 232 -14.67 5.88 -12.06
C SER A 232 -14.58 7.37 -12.36
#